data_AF-A0A813SIQ9-F1
#
_entry.id   AF-A0A813SIQ9-F1
#
_cell.length_a   1.000
_cell.length_b   1.000
_cell.length_c   1.000
_cell.angle_alpha   90.00
_cell.angle_beta   90.00
_cell.angle_gamma   90.00
#
_symmetry.space_group_name_H-M   'P 1'
#
loop_
_entity.id
_entity.type
_entity.pdbx_description
1 polymer ?
#
loop_
_entity_poly.entity_id
_entity_poly.type
_entity_poly.pdbx_seq_one_letter_code
_entity_poly.pdbx_strand_id
1 'polypeptide(L)'
;MIEAAMKAGAAGVIVTGCQIGDCYYREGNRMIRERLLGMRPPGLKKTVDRQRVLALWLSRPQKDRFLSEAKEFVAFVRQLPAPPPPPPAKAAAKPAAQ
;
A
#
# COMPACT_ATOMS: atom_id res chain seq x y z
N MET A 1 -5.91 -4.67 3.86
CA MET A 1 -5.64 -4.41 2.42
C MET A 1 -4.17 -4.59 2.09
N ILE A 2 -3.26 -3.72 2.58
CA ILE A 2 -1.81 -3.83 2.31
C ILE A 2 -1.28 -5.21 2.69
N GLU A 3 -1.53 -5.66 3.92
CA GLU A 3 -1.12 -6.99 4.38
C GLU A 3 -1.68 -8.15 3.55
N ALA A 4 -2.90 -8.00 3.04
CA ALA A 4 -3.54 -9.03 2.23
C ALA A 4 -2.88 -9.12 0.85
N ALA A 5 -2.56 -7.98 0.23
CA ALA A 5 -1.82 -7.93 -1.02
C ALA A 5 -0.42 -8.55 -0.87
N MET A 6 0.29 -8.22 0.21
CA MET A 6 1.61 -8.79 0.50
C MET A 6 1.52 -10.31 0.70
N LYS A 7 0.51 -10.80 1.43
CA LYS A 7 0.25 -12.25 1.58
C LYS A 7 -0.12 -12.93 0.27
N ALA A 8 -0.71 -12.21 -0.68
CA ALA A 8 -1.03 -12.74 -2.00
C ALA A 8 0.19 -12.75 -2.95
N GLY A 9 1.39 -12.37 -2.49
CA GLY A 9 2.61 -12.39 -3.27
C GLY A 9 2.94 -11.06 -3.97
N ALA A 10 2.30 -9.94 -3.59
CA ALA A 10 2.70 -8.64 -4.11
C ALA A 10 4.15 -8.31 -3.70
N ALA A 11 4.97 -7.92 -4.69
CA ALA A 11 6.36 -7.52 -4.44
C ALA A 11 6.45 -6.18 -3.69
N GLY A 12 5.47 -5.30 -3.90
CA GLY A 12 5.33 -4.02 -3.20
C GLY A 12 3.94 -3.43 -3.42
N VAL A 13 3.58 -2.43 -2.61
CA VAL A 13 2.27 -1.77 -2.62
C VAL A 13 2.47 -0.26 -2.65
N ILE A 14 1.82 0.42 -3.60
CA ILE A 14 1.71 1.88 -3.62
C ILE A 14 0.33 2.26 -3.09
N VAL A 15 0.31 3.13 -2.08
CA VAL A 15 -0.89 3.73 -1.51
C VAL A 15 -0.96 5.18 -1.99
N THR A 16 -2.01 5.53 -2.73
CA THR A 16 -2.22 6.90 -3.21
C THR A 16 -3.36 7.56 -2.46
N GLY A 17 -3.23 8.85 -2.16
CA GLY A 17 -4.32 9.67 -1.63
C GLY A 17 -4.18 11.13 -2.02
N CYS A 18 -5.22 11.92 -1.73
CA CYS A 18 -5.19 13.36 -1.90
C CYS A 18 -4.01 13.98 -1.14
N GLN A 19 -3.54 15.13 -1.61
CA GLN A 19 -2.55 15.93 -0.91
C GLN A 19 -2.98 16.18 0.54
N ILE A 20 -2.03 16.08 1.48
CA ILE A 20 -2.32 16.28 2.90
C ILE A 20 -2.87 17.70 3.11
N GLY A 21 -4.02 17.81 3.77
CA GLY A 21 -4.77 19.06 3.93
C GLY A 21 -5.88 19.29 2.90
N ASP A 22 -5.86 18.58 1.77
CA ASP A 22 -6.86 18.68 0.68
C ASP A 22 -7.65 17.37 0.52
N CYS A 23 -7.93 16.68 1.64
CA CYS A 23 -8.74 15.47 1.57
C CYS A 23 -10.19 15.84 1.32
N TYR A 24 -10.79 15.27 0.27
CA TYR A 24 -12.22 15.41 0.00
C TYR A 24 -13.09 15.01 1.20
N TYR A 25 -12.62 14.05 1.99
CA TYR A 25 -13.26 13.57 3.22
C TYR A 25 -12.61 14.13 4.49
N ARG A 26 -12.10 15.37 4.43
CA ARG A 26 -11.50 16.15 5.53
C ARG A 26 -10.17 15.60 6.06
N GLU A 27 -10.19 14.48 6.76
CA GLU A 27 -9.02 13.96 7.48
C GLU A 27 -8.62 12.54 7.07
N GLY A 28 -9.34 11.92 6.12
CA GLY A 28 -9.13 10.52 5.75
C GLY A 28 -7.69 10.20 5.35
N ASN A 29 -7.04 11.05 4.54
CA ASN A 29 -5.64 10.86 4.15
C ASN A 29 -4.67 11.00 5.35
N ARG A 30 -4.91 11.95 6.26
CA ARG A 30 -4.13 12.13 7.50
C ARG A 30 -4.21 10.89 8.36
N MET A 31 -5.42 10.35 8.57
CA MET A 31 -5.62 9.13 9.36
C MET A 31 -4.90 7.92 8.74
N ILE A 32 -4.94 7.78 7.41
CA ILE A 32 -4.20 6.70 6.72
C ILE A 32 -2.69 6.90 6.83
N ARG A 33 -2.18 8.12 6.68
CA ARG A 33 -0.76 8.44 6.89
C ARG A 33 -0.32 8.08 8.31
N GLU A 34 -1.09 8.48 9.33
CA GLU A 34 -0.82 8.13 10.73
C GLU A 34 -0.79 6.61 10.94
N ARG A 35 -1.71 5.86 10.32
CA ARG A 35 -1.72 4.38 10.38
C ARG A 35 -0.47 3.76 9.74
N LEU A 36 -0.06 4.27 8.57
CA LEU A 36 1.17 3.80 7.93
C LEU A 36 2.41 4.11 8.77
N LEU A 37 2.45 5.28 9.42
CA LEU A 37 3.52 5.68 10.34
C LEU A 37 3.47 4.98 11.70
N GLY A 38 2.39 4.23 12.01
CA GLY A 38 2.22 3.58 13.31
C GLY A 38 1.79 4.54 14.43
N MET A 39 1.42 5.78 14.09
CA MET A 39 0.92 6.79 15.03
C MET A 39 -0.56 6.61 15.38
N ARG A 40 -1.30 5.82 14.58
CA ARG A 40 -2.72 5.56 14.77
C ARG A 40 -3.06 4.08 14.55
N PRO A 41 -3.90 3.46 15.39
CA PRO A 41 -4.39 2.11 15.13
C PRO A 41 -5.53 2.06 14.09
N PRO A 42 -5.69 0.95 13.35
CA PRO A 42 -4.71 -0.13 13.21
C PRO A 42 -3.49 0.31 12.38
N GLY A 43 -2.29 0.02 12.90
CA GLY A 43 -1.03 0.24 12.18
C GLY A 43 -0.65 -0.96 11.32
N LEU A 44 0.39 -0.79 10.51
CA LEU A 44 0.95 -1.89 9.72
C LEU A 44 1.63 -2.92 10.64
N LYS A 45 1.35 -4.22 10.46
CA LYS A 45 2.03 -5.27 11.23
C LYS A 45 3.55 -5.23 11.06
N LYS A 46 4.27 -5.60 12.13
CA LYS A 46 5.73 -5.73 12.15
C LYS A 46 6.28 -6.72 11.11
N THR A 47 5.45 -7.67 10.68
CA THR A 47 5.81 -8.66 9.64
C THR A 47 5.82 -8.08 8.23
N VAL A 48 5.27 -6.88 8.03
CA VAL A 48 5.29 -6.22 6.73
C VAL A 48 6.58 -5.44 6.62
N ASP A 49 7.37 -5.78 5.61
CA ASP A 49 8.52 -5.00 5.19
C ASP A 49 8.05 -3.62 4.71
N ARG A 50 8.40 -2.59 5.49
CA ARG A 50 8.00 -1.20 5.24
C ARG A 50 8.66 -0.63 3.98
N GLN A 51 9.80 -1.17 3.56
CA GLN A 51 10.47 -0.76 2.32
C GLN A 51 9.64 -1.09 1.08
N ARG A 52 8.70 -2.05 1.19
CA ARG A 52 7.79 -2.47 0.12
C ARG A 52 6.46 -1.71 0.12
N VAL A 53 6.34 -0.63 0.89
CA VAL A 53 5.13 0.20 0.93
C VAL A 53 5.52 1.65 0.66
N LEU A 54 5.04 2.18 -0.46
CA LEU A 54 5.17 3.60 -0.81
C LEU A 54 3.83 4.30 -0.62
N ALA A 55 3.84 5.46 0.03
CA ALA A 55 2.65 6.29 0.17
C ALA A 55 2.84 7.62 -0.57
N LEU A 56 1.97 7.89 -1.55
CA LEU A 56 1.99 9.10 -2.36
C LEU A 56 0.76 9.96 -2.06
N TRP A 57 1.00 11.19 -1.59
CA TRP A 57 -0.04 12.18 -1.30
C TRP A 57 0.02 13.26 -2.37
N LEU A 58 -0.81 13.12 -3.40
CA LEU A 58 -0.72 13.90 -4.62
C LEU A 58 -2.06 14.56 -4.93
N SER A 59 -2.00 15.76 -5.49
CA SER A 59 -3.14 16.39 -6.15
C SER A 59 -3.30 15.85 -7.58
N ARG A 60 -4.50 16.03 -8.15
CA ARG A 60 -4.83 15.56 -9.51
C ARG A 60 -3.81 15.94 -10.61
N PRO A 61 -3.26 17.17 -10.68
CA PRO A 61 -2.32 17.53 -11.76
C PRO A 61 -0.92 16.91 -11.62
N GLN A 62 -0.57 16.30 -10.48
CA GLN A 62 0.78 15.77 -10.21
C GLN A 62 1.04 14.39 -10.85
N LYS A 63 0.52 14.15 -12.06
CA LYS A 63 0.66 12.89 -12.79
C LYS A 63 2.14 12.54 -13.05
N ASP A 64 2.94 13.50 -13.47
CA ASP A 64 4.34 13.23 -13.82
C ASP A 64 5.16 12.82 -12.60
N ARG A 65 4.90 13.45 -11.45
CA ARG A 65 5.46 13.05 -10.16
C ARG A 65 5.05 11.63 -9.78
N PHE A 66 3.76 11.28 -9.91
CA PHE A 66 3.29 9.91 -9.69
C PHE A 66 4.05 8.91 -10.57
N LEU A 67 4.20 9.20 -11.86
CA LEU A 67 4.88 8.32 -12.80
C LEU A 67 6.38 8.14 -12.46
N SER A 68 7.08 9.22 -12.06
CA SER A 68 8.48 9.11 -11.64
C SER A 68 8.63 8.27 -10.39
N GLU A 69 7.92 8.60 -9.31
CA GLU A 69 8.04 7.91 -8.03
C GLU A 69 7.59 6.45 -8.13
N ALA A 70 6.55 6.14 -8.93
CA ALA A 70 6.14 4.77 -9.16
C ALA A 70 7.19 3.96 -9.93
N LYS A 71 7.85 4.54 -10.95
CA LYS A 71 8.93 3.88 -11.69
C LYS A 71 10.13 3.59 -10.80
N GLU A 72 10.55 4.59 -10.03
CA GLU A 72 11.64 4.46 -9.05
C GLU A 72 11.34 3.38 -8.02
N PHE A 73 10.11 3.35 -7.50
CA PHE A 73 9.70 2.34 -6.54
C PHE A 73 9.68 0.94 -7.12
N VAL A 74 9.17 0.77 -8.35
CA VAL A 74 9.21 -0.54 -9.03
C VAL A 74 10.66 -0.99 -9.26
N ALA A 75 11.56 -0.08 -9.65
CA ALA A 75 12.98 -0.40 -9.81
C ALA A 75 13.62 -0.80 -8.48
N PHE A 76 13.32 -0.07 -7.40
CA PHE A 76 13.80 -0.36 -6.05
C PHE A 76 13.30 -1.73 -5.55
N VAL A 77 12.01 -2.02 -5.66
CA VAL A 77 11.41 -3.29 -5.20
C VAL A 77 12.00 -4.49 -5.94
N ARG A 78 12.37 -4.35 -7.22
CA ARG A 78 13.03 -5.40 -8.00
C ARG A 78 14.44 -5.75 -7.51
N GLN A 79 15.09 -4.86 -6.78
CA GLN A 79 16.42 -5.09 -6.21
C GLN A 79 16.35 -5.76 -4.84
N LEU A 80 15.18 -5.75 -4.18
CA LEU A 80 14.99 -6.42 -2.92
C LEU A 80 14.93 -7.95 -3.12
N PRO A 81 15.31 -8.75 -2.11
CA PRO A 81 15.14 -10.20 -2.15
C PRO A 81 13.70 -10.59 -2.50
N ALA A 82 13.47 -11.75 -3.08
CA ALA A 82 12.10 -12.17 -3.39
C ALA A 82 11.23 -12.16 -2.12
N PRO A 83 9.98 -11.65 -2.17
CA PRO A 83 9.08 -11.77 -1.03
C PRO A 83 8.86 -13.25 -0.71
N PRO A 84 8.62 -13.62 0.55
CA PRO A 84 8.33 -15.00 0.90
C PRO A 84 7.17 -15.51 0.05
N PRO A 85 7.23 -16.78 -0.42
CA PRO A 85 6.19 -17.33 -1.28
C PRO A 85 4.84 -17.22 -0.57
N PRO A 86 3.77 -16.87 -1.32
CA PRO A 86 2.45 -16.79 -0.72
C PRO A 86 2.09 -18.13 -0.09
N PRO A 87 1.41 -18.15 1.08
CA PRO A 87 0.88 -19.40 1.60
C PRO A 87 0.00 -20.05 0.53
N PRO A 88 -0.04 -21.40 0.45
CA PRO A 88 -0.84 -22.10 -0.55
C PRO A 88 -2.26 -21.56 -0.49
N ALA A 89 -2.78 -21.15 -1.64
CA ALA A 89 -4.10 -20.52 -1.75
C ALA A 89 -5.12 -21.44 -1.08
N LYS A 90 -5.69 -21.00 0.06
CA LYS A 90 -6.92 -21.62 0.54
C LYS A 90 -7.94 -21.39 -0.56
N ALA A 91 -8.43 -22.49 -1.13
CA ALA A 91 -9.45 -22.47 -2.18
C ALA A 91 -10.50 -21.42 -1.82
N ALA A 92 -10.70 -20.45 -2.72
CA ALA A 92 -11.72 -19.43 -2.56
C ALA A 92 -13.06 -20.16 -2.37
N ALA A 93 -13.57 -20.18 -1.15
CA ALA A 93 -14.92 -20.64 -0.89
C ALA A 93 -15.85 -19.72 -1.68
N LYS A 94 -16.56 -20.28 -2.65
CA LYS A 94 -17.67 -19.62 -3.36
C LYS A 94 -18.56 -18.93 -2.31
N PRO A 95 -18.99 -17.68 -2.52
CA PRO A 95 -20.05 -17.13 -1.69
C PRO A 95 -21.30 -17.97 -1.92
N ALA A 96 -21.86 -18.51 -0.83
CA ALA A 96 -23.18 -19.12 -0.84
C ALA A 96 -24.17 -18.05 -1.29
N ALA A 97 -24.83 -18.30 -2.42
CA ALA A 97 -25.99 -17.54 -2.84
C ALA A 97 -27.08 -17.72 -1.77
N GLN A 98 -27.69 -16.60 -1.38
CA GLN A 98 -28.95 -16.56 -0.62
C GLN A 98 -30.09 -16.99 -1.54
#